data_AF-A0A2E1H4L3-F1
#
_entry.id   AF-A0A2E1H4L3-F1
#
_cell.length_a   1.000
_cell.length_b   1.000
_cell.length_c   1.000
_cell.angle_alpha   90.00
_cell.angle_beta   90.00
_cell.angle_gamma   90.00
#
_symmetry.space_group_name_H-M   'P 1'
#
loop_
_entity.id
_entity.type
_entity.pdbx_description
1 polymer ?
#
loop_
_entity_poly.entity_id
_entity_poly.type
_entity_poly.pdbx_seq_one_letter_code
_entity_poly.pdbx_strand_id
1 'polypeptide(L)'
;HHGIGHLSINYVIPFITWTGNGQVKADLIALNSATHRDPGIDDPRPQIGRLPVIRNADVGNLCLSLLGMPPIANSTRNTQQSIVIK
;
A
#
# COMPACT_ATOMS: atom_id res chain seq x y z
N HIS A 1 -8.35 -15.42 25.51
CA HIS A 1 -9.14 -14.23 25.13
C HIS A 1 -9.01 -13.99 23.62
N HIS A 2 -10.11 -14.06 22.86
CA HIS A 2 -10.11 -14.03 21.39
C HIS A 2 -10.12 -12.62 20.75
N GLY A 3 -9.96 -11.54 21.54
CA GLY A 3 -10.08 -10.16 21.05
C GLY A 3 -8.76 -9.47 20.65
N ILE A 4 -7.60 -10.06 20.99
CA ILE A 4 -6.30 -9.39 20.84
C ILE A 4 -5.92 -9.21 19.36
N GLY A 5 -6.37 -10.11 18.47
CA GLY A 5 -6.01 -10.08 17.05
C GLY A 5 -6.57 -8.87 16.27
N HIS A 6 -7.64 -8.23 16.76
CA HIS A 6 -8.29 -7.11 16.09
C HIS A 6 -7.76 -5.73 16.52
N LEU A 7 -6.75 -5.68 17.39
CA LEU A 7 -6.10 -4.42 17.75
C LEU A 7 -5.29 -3.88 16.57
N SER A 8 -5.48 -2.60 16.25
CA SER A 8 -4.83 -1.91 15.12
C SER A 8 -3.31 -2.03 15.10
N ILE A 9 -2.69 -2.11 16.28
CA ILE A 9 -1.25 -2.35 16.44
C ILE A 9 -0.75 -3.63 15.74
N ASN A 10 -1.61 -4.60 15.46
CA ASN A 10 -1.23 -5.85 14.81
C ASN A 10 -1.24 -5.78 13.27
N TYR A 11 -1.83 -4.75 12.66
CA TYR A 11 -2.03 -4.67 11.20
C TYR A 11 -1.81 -3.29 10.60
N VAL A 12 -1.74 -2.23 11.40
CA VAL A 12 -1.31 -0.90 10.96
C VAL A 12 0.21 -0.83 11.03
N ILE A 13 0.85 -0.82 9.87
CA ILE A 13 2.30 -0.82 9.72
C ILE A 13 2.74 0.57 9.24
N PRO A 14 3.67 1.25 9.93
CA PRO A 14 4.28 2.45 9.40
C PRO A 14 5.00 2.15 8.08
N PHE A 15 4.67 2.89 7.02
CA PHE A 15 5.32 2.76 5.72
C PHE A 15 5.97 4.09 5.33
N ILE A 16 7.27 4.05 5.08
CA ILE A 16 8.07 5.25 4.79
C ILE A 16 8.97 4.94 3.59
N THR A 17 8.97 5.85 2.63
CA THR A 17 9.89 5.85 1.48
C THR A 17 10.71 7.12 1.47
N TRP A 18 12.01 7.01 1.20
CA TRP A 18 12.90 8.15 1.01
C TRP A 18 13.38 8.16 -0.44
N THR A 19 13.03 9.19 -1.19
CA THR A 19 13.54 9.42 -2.56
C THR A 19 14.61 10.50 -2.50
N GLY A 20 15.78 10.24 -3.09
CA GLY A 20 16.94 11.15 -3.02
C GLY A 20 16.76 12.49 -3.74
N ASN A 21 15.57 12.79 -4.25
CA ASN A 21 15.24 13.96 -5.07
C ASN A 21 14.70 15.16 -4.27
N GLY A 22 14.69 15.11 -2.93
CA GLY A 22 14.34 16.24 -2.07
C GLY A 22 12.86 16.62 -2.09
N GLN A 23 11.96 15.72 -2.47
CA GLN A 23 10.52 15.99 -2.45
C GLN A 23 9.99 16.18 -1.02
N VAL A 24 8.97 17.04 -0.92
CA VAL A 24 8.23 17.31 0.33
C VAL A 24 7.57 16.02 0.81
N LYS A 25 7.48 15.87 2.14
CA LYS A 25 6.72 14.77 2.76
C LYS A 25 5.29 14.74 2.20
N ALA A 26 4.89 13.60 1.65
CA ALA A 26 3.53 13.38 1.16
C ALA A 26 2.94 12.14 1.84
N ASP A 27 1.62 12.18 2.04
CA ASP A 27 0.88 11.03 2.56
C ASP A 27 0.61 10.03 1.42
N LEU A 28 0.96 8.76 1.64
CA LEU A 28 0.86 7.73 0.62
C LEU A 28 -0.59 7.50 0.16
N ILE A 29 -1.55 7.57 1.07
CA ILE A 29 -2.95 7.36 0.74
C ILE A 29 -3.49 8.57 -0.04
N ALA A 30 -3.11 9.78 0.35
CA ALA A 30 -3.47 11.00 -0.36
C ALA A 30 -2.95 11.00 -1.81
N LEU A 31 -1.73 10.52 -2.05
CA LEU A 31 -1.17 10.38 -3.41
C LEU A 31 -1.94 9.36 -4.27
N ASN A 32 -2.66 8.43 -3.65
CA ASN A 32 -3.34 7.32 -4.32
C ASN A 32 -4.86 7.36 -4.10
N SER A 33 -5.45 8.49 -3.72
CA SER A 33 -6.86 8.58 -3.31
C SER A 33 -7.87 8.24 -4.41
N ALA A 34 -7.45 8.33 -5.68
CA ALA A 34 -8.27 7.94 -6.83
C ALA A 34 -8.33 6.42 -7.05
N THR A 35 -7.33 5.67 -6.56
CA THR A 35 -7.18 4.22 -6.81
C THR A 35 -7.22 3.38 -5.54
N HIS A 36 -6.99 3.98 -4.38
CA HIS A 36 -6.97 3.34 -3.08
C HIS A 36 -7.77 4.13 -2.06
N ARG A 37 -8.38 3.42 -1.12
CA ARG A 37 -9.07 4.03 0.02
C ARG A 37 -8.19 3.99 1.27
N ASP A 38 -8.41 4.96 2.15
CA ASP A 38 -7.86 4.96 3.51
C ASP A 38 -8.51 3.83 4.35
N PRO A 39 -7.72 2.89 4.93
CA PRO A 39 -8.24 1.90 5.86
C PRO A 39 -8.53 2.48 7.27
N GLY A 40 -8.07 3.68 7.59
CA GLY A 40 -8.09 4.22 8.95
C GLY A 40 -7.33 3.30 9.91
N ILE A 41 -8.01 2.89 10.99
CA ILE A 41 -7.48 1.97 11.98
C ILE A 41 -8.03 0.55 11.85
N ASP A 42 -8.73 0.23 10.76
CA ASP A 42 -9.36 -1.07 10.53
C ASP A 42 -8.47 -2.00 9.68
N ASP A 43 -8.72 -3.31 9.75
CA ASP A 43 -8.22 -4.30 8.78
C ASP A 43 -9.34 -4.74 7.83
N PRO A 44 -9.66 -3.93 6.80
CA PRO A 44 -10.81 -4.22 5.97
C PRO A 44 -10.49 -5.33 4.97
N ARG A 45 -11.29 -6.40 4.99
CA ARG A 45 -11.25 -7.44 3.94
C ARG A 45 -11.48 -6.82 2.55
N PRO A 46 -10.97 -7.45 1.47
CA PRO A 46 -11.33 -7.06 0.11
C PRO A 46 -12.85 -7.06 -0.08
N GLN A 47 -13.37 -6.01 -0.72
CA GLN A 47 -14.81 -5.82 -0.93
C GLN A 47 -15.04 -5.47 -2.40
N ILE A 48 -16.01 -6.14 -3.02
CA ILE A 48 -16.43 -5.84 -4.39
C ILE A 48 -17.02 -4.43 -4.43
N GLY A 49 -16.66 -3.65 -5.45
CA GLY A 49 -17.17 -2.29 -5.65
C GLY A 49 -16.55 -1.21 -4.75
N ARG A 50 -15.52 -1.54 -3.95
CA ARG A 50 -14.73 -0.55 -3.21
C ARG A 50 -13.29 -0.53 -3.68
N LEU A 51 -12.68 0.66 -3.73
CA LEU A 51 -11.25 0.81 -3.98
C LEU A 51 -10.43 -0.01 -2.98
N PRO A 52 -9.38 -0.75 -3.40
CA PRO A 52 -8.54 -1.51 -2.49
C PRO A 52 -7.83 -0.62 -1.46
N VAL A 53 -7.25 -1.25 -0.44
CA VAL A 53 -6.32 -0.59 0.50
C VAL A 53 -4.90 -1.00 0.11
N ILE A 54 -3.93 -0.11 0.32
CA ILE A 54 -2.51 -0.46 0.14
C ILE A 54 -2.11 -1.42 1.27
N ARG A 55 -1.46 -2.53 0.91
CA ARG A 55 -1.01 -3.58 1.83
C ARG A 55 0.52 -3.75 1.74
N ASN A 56 1.12 -4.30 2.79
CA ASN A 56 2.56 -4.63 2.78
C ASN A 56 2.96 -5.56 1.61
N ALA A 57 2.05 -6.44 1.16
CA ALA A 57 2.27 -7.34 0.05
C ALA A 57 2.40 -6.62 -1.31
N ASP A 58 1.95 -5.38 -1.43
CA ASP A 58 2.07 -4.56 -2.64
C ASP A 58 3.48 -3.99 -2.83
N VAL A 59 4.29 -3.98 -1.77
CA VAL A 59 5.61 -3.33 -1.72
C VAL A 59 6.60 -3.97 -2.67
N GLY A 60 6.53 -5.29 -2.88
CA GLY A 60 7.45 -5.98 -3.81
C GLY A 60 7.38 -5.39 -5.22
N ASN A 61 6.17 -5.27 -5.78
CA ASN A 61 5.99 -4.69 -7.11
C ASN A 61 6.15 -3.16 -7.14
N LEU A 62 5.91 -2.47 -6.02
CA LEU A 62 6.26 -1.06 -5.89
C LEU A 62 7.78 -0.85 -5.98
N CYS A 63 8.59 -1.64 -5.27
CA CYS A 63 10.05 -1.53 -5.35
C CYS A 63 10.55 -1.78 -6.78
N LEU A 64 9.99 -2.77 -7.47
CA LEU A 64 10.35 -3.04 -8.87
C LEU A 64 9.99 -1.88 -9.79
N SER A 65 8.87 -1.18 -9.56
CA SER A 65 8.50 -0.03 -10.38
C SER A 65 9.48 1.14 -10.21
N LEU A 66 9.97 1.36 -8.99
CA LEU A 66 11.01 2.35 -8.69
C LEU A 66 12.34 2.01 -9.34
N LEU A 67 12.65 0.72 -9.49
CA LEU A 67 13.85 0.22 -10.17
C LEU A 67 13.70 0.14 -11.70
N GLY A 68 12.52 0.45 -12.26
CA GLY A 68 12.24 0.30 -13.68
C GLY A 68 12.17 -1.16 -14.16
N MET A 69 11.88 -2.08 -13.24
CA MET A 69 11.78 -3.52 -13.50
C MET A 69 10.32 -3.95 -13.68
N PRO A 70 10.06 -4.99 -14.51
CA PRO A 70 8.72 -5.55 -14.67
C PRO A 70 8.21 -6.14 -13.33
N PRO A 71 6.88 -6.31 -13.18
CA PRO A 71 6.32 -6.91 -11.98
C PRO A 71 6.74 -8.38 -11.81
N ILE A 72 6.72 -8.86 -10.56
CA ILE A 72 6.94 -10.27 -10.21
C ILE A 72 5.95 -11.14 -10.98
N ALA A 73 6.47 -12.09 -11.76
CA ALA A 73 5.68 -13.04 -12.52
C ALA A 73 4.69 -13.78 -11.61
N ASN A 74 3.44 -13.89 -12.03
CA ASN A 74 2.33 -14.52 -11.31
C ASN A 74 1.97 -13.89 -9.94
N SER A 75 2.50 -12.70 -9.62
CA SER A 75 2.02 -11.94 -8.46
C SER A 75 0.55 -11.60 -8.63
N THR A 76 -0.16 -11.48 -7.51
CA THR A 76 -1.54 -10.98 -7.45
C THR A 76 -1.64 -9.59 -6.82
N ARG A 77 -0.50 -8.99 -6.45
CA ARG A 77 -0.40 -7.75 -5.69
C ARG A 77 0.29 -6.68 -6.48
N ASN A 78 -0.31 -5.49 -6.56
CA ASN A 78 0.16 -4.34 -7.33
C ASN A 78 0.79 -4.72 -8.69
N THR A 79 0.16 -5.63 -9.44
CA THR A 79 0.70 -6.17 -10.70
C THR A 79 0.79 -5.11 -11.79
N GLN A 80 -0.07 -4.10 -11.73
CA GLN A 80 -0.05 -2.95 -12.62
C GLN A 80 1.01 -1.91 -12.23
N GLN A 81 1.72 -2.12 -11.11
CA GLN A 81 2.73 -1.19 -10.60
C GLN A 81 2.22 0.26 -10.50
N SER A 82 0.96 0.43 -10.08
CA SER A 82 0.22 1.69 -10.17
C SER A 82 0.24 2.52 -8.88
N ILE A 83 0.83 2.01 -7.80
CA ILE A 83 1.04 2.79 -6.57
C ILE A 83 2.06 3.89 -6.84
N VAL A 84 1.64 5.12 -6.58
CA VAL A 84 2.43 6.33 -6.78
C VAL A 84 3.01 6.79 -5.44
N ILE A 85 4.29 7.16 -5.44
CA ILE A 85 4.97 7.71 -4.25
C ILE A 85 5.51 9.13 -4.47
N LYS A 86 5.13 9.77 -5.60
CA LYS A 86 5.57 11.12 -5.98
C LYS A 86 4.62 11.80 -6.96
#